data_AF-A0A497AQ20-F1
#
_entry.id   AF-A0A497AQ20-F1
#
_cell.length_a   1.000
_cell.length_b   1.000
_cell.length_c   1.000
_cell.angle_alpha   90.00
_cell.angle_beta   90.00
_cell.angle_gamma   90.00
#
_symmetry.space_group_name_H-M   'P 1'
#
loop_
_entity.id
_entity.type
_entity.pdbx_description
1 polymer ?
#
loop_
_entity_poly.entity_id
_entity_poly.type
_entity_poly.pdbx_seq_one_letter_code
_entity_poly.pdbx_strand_id
1 'polypeptide(L)'
;FVEFDPSWPVEVWCDPGYGESAYAVLAVQVMGQVVFVIDEIHEHGMTGEEIVEMAMNRPWWSNVEGGVIDFAGRQHHANTSQIEIWQAKAGIYLRSQPVPEEAGRERLRSFLRKDPLTGAPRIFFSPKCTETIKEFAKYQWRHRPEERVAGEKPINRHNDAIKALIYGLVDHFGYVEYPEIEVPAVEPRPWGQIFKVRQR
;
A
#
# COMPACT_ATOMS: atom_id res chain seq x y z
N PHE A 1 -9.93 -18.60 6.01
CA PHE A 1 -9.78 -17.16 6.26
C PHE A 1 -8.31 -16.89 6.53
N VAL A 2 -7.82 -15.68 6.26
CA VAL A 2 -6.42 -15.33 6.57
C VAL A 2 -6.31 -15.20 8.09
N GLU A 3 -5.42 -16.00 8.66
CA GLU A 3 -5.10 -16.05 10.09
C GLU A 3 -3.59 -16.05 10.25
N PHE A 4 -3.12 -15.66 11.44
CA PHE A 4 -1.71 -15.75 11.80
C PHE A 4 -1.25 -17.21 11.86
N ASP A 5 -0.18 -17.53 11.12
CA ASP A 5 0.53 -18.81 11.23
C ASP A 5 1.85 -18.62 12.01
N PRO A 6 1.98 -19.19 13.23
CA PRO A 6 3.17 -19.02 14.06
C PRO A 6 4.44 -19.69 13.49
N SER A 7 4.33 -20.43 12.39
CA SER A 7 5.48 -21.05 11.71
C SER A 7 6.22 -20.09 10.78
N TRP A 8 5.66 -18.91 10.54
CA TRP A 8 6.20 -17.92 9.61
C TRP A 8 6.55 -16.61 10.31
N PRO A 9 7.58 -15.89 9.82
CA PRO A 9 7.91 -14.57 10.34
C PRO A 9 6.80 -13.56 10.03
N VAL A 10 6.75 -12.53 10.86
CA VAL A 10 5.85 -11.38 10.72
C VAL A 10 6.70 -10.15 10.47
N GLU A 11 6.25 -9.29 9.57
CA GLU A 11 6.70 -7.91 9.49
C GLU A 11 5.60 -6.96 9.92
N VAL A 12 5.99 -5.82 10.46
CA VAL A 12 5.09 -4.68 10.69
C VAL A 12 5.24 -3.65 9.58
N TRP A 13 4.15 -3.32 8.89
CA TRP A 13 4.14 -2.25 7.89
C TRP A 13 3.36 -1.06 8.43
N CYS A 14 4.01 0.10 8.49
CA CYS A 14 3.57 1.22 9.30
C CYS A 14 3.36 2.50 8.49
N ASP A 15 2.29 3.22 8.79
CA ASP A 15 2.12 4.65 8.47
C ASP A 15 1.79 5.39 9.78
N PRO A 16 2.71 6.22 10.31
CA PRO A 16 2.47 6.95 11.55
C PRO A 16 1.30 7.93 11.50
N GLY A 17 0.91 8.36 10.30
CA GLY A 17 -0.07 9.43 10.12
C GLY A 17 0.43 10.79 10.62
N TYR A 18 -0.25 11.86 10.23
CA TYR A 18 0.01 13.21 10.74
C TYR A 18 -1.30 13.97 10.98
N GLY A 19 -1.37 14.76 12.06
CA GLY A 19 -2.54 15.56 12.39
C GLY A 19 -3.76 14.72 12.76
N GLU A 20 -4.82 14.76 11.94
CA GLU A 20 -6.06 14.01 12.14
C GLU A 20 -6.03 12.56 11.59
N SER A 21 -4.94 12.16 10.93
CA SER A 21 -4.73 10.77 10.46
C SER A 21 -4.58 9.79 11.62
N ALA A 22 -4.84 8.51 11.34
CA ALA A 22 -4.53 7.43 12.27
C ALA A 22 -3.07 6.97 12.12
N TYR A 23 -2.53 6.39 13.18
CA TYR A 23 -1.35 5.54 13.09
C TYR A 23 -1.80 4.14 12.68
N ALA A 24 -1.38 3.69 11.51
CA ALA A 24 -1.64 2.35 11.02
C ALA A 24 -0.40 1.45 11.19
N VAL A 25 -0.59 0.26 11.76
CA VAL A 25 0.39 -0.83 11.77
C VAL A 25 -0.30 -2.08 11.26
N LEU A 26 0.23 -2.67 10.19
CA LEU A 26 -0.27 -3.91 9.62
C LEU A 26 0.71 -5.03 9.97
N ALA A 27 0.19 -6.11 10.57
CA ALA A 27 0.96 -7.33 10.75
C ALA A 27 0.84 -8.18 9.49
N VAL A 28 1.99 -8.50 8.88
CA VAL A 28 2.04 -9.09 7.54
C VAL A 28 2.96 -10.31 7.51
N GLN A 29 2.49 -11.38 6.86
CA GLN A 29 3.31 -12.54 6.51
C GLN A 29 3.51 -12.58 5.00
N VAL A 30 4.77 -12.52 4.58
CA VAL A 30 5.15 -12.61 3.16
C VAL A 30 5.62 -14.03 2.87
N MET A 31 4.86 -14.76 2.05
CA MET A 31 5.14 -16.15 1.67
C MET A 31 5.46 -16.22 0.18
N GLY A 32 6.74 -16.10 -0.15
CA GLY A 32 7.20 -16.03 -1.54
C GLY A 32 6.70 -14.78 -2.25
N GLN A 33 5.74 -14.94 -3.16
CA GLN A 33 5.14 -13.84 -3.94
C GLN A 33 3.74 -13.43 -3.46
N VAL A 34 3.31 -13.97 -2.32
CA VAL A 34 1.97 -13.76 -1.75
C VAL A 34 2.09 -13.09 -0.39
N VAL A 35 1.20 -12.12 -0.16
CA VAL A 35 1.15 -11.29 1.05
C VAL A 35 -0.13 -11.60 1.82
N PHE A 36 0.00 -11.84 3.11
CA PHE A 36 -1.11 -12.06 4.03
C PHE A 36 -1.10 -11.00 5.12
N VAL A 37 -2.11 -10.13 5.15
CA VAL A 37 -2.33 -9.16 6.22
C VAL A 37 -3.15 -9.85 7.30
N ILE A 38 -2.51 -10.19 8.41
CA ILE A 38 -3.04 -11.11 9.43
C ILE A 38 -3.73 -10.39 10.59
N ASP A 39 -3.37 -9.14 10.85
CA ASP A 39 -3.95 -8.29 11.88
C ASP A 39 -3.65 -6.81 11.58
N GLU A 40 -4.32 -5.90 12.29
CA GLU A 40 -4.05 -4.46 12.19
C GLU A 40 -4.14 -3.75 13.55
N ILE A 41 -3.42 -2.63 13.64
CA ILE A 41 -3.63 -1.56 14.61
C ILE A 41 -3.91 -0.30 13.80
N HIS A 42 -4.99 0.40 14.14
CA HIS A 42 -5.39 1.63 13.47
C HIS A 42 -6.00 2.58 14.51
N GLU A 43 -5.21 3.50 15.03
CA GLU A 43 -5.60 4.34 16.17
C GLU A 43 -5.36 5.83 15.92
N HIS A 44 -6.25 6.66 16.46
CA HIS A 44 -6.12 8.11 16.44
C HIS A 44 -5.65 8.65 17.79
N GLY A 45 -4.80 9.67 17.76
CA GLY A 45 -4.40 10.41 18.97
C GLY A 45 -3.46 9.67 19.92
N MET A 46 -2.93 8.51 19.52
CA MET A 46 -1.94 7.75 20.27
C MET A 46 -0.52 8.19 19.94
N THR A 47 0.37 8.10 20.91
CA THR A 47 1.82 8.30 20.73
C THR A 47 2.46 7.09 20.03
N GLY A 48 3.62 7.29 19.39
CA GLY A 48 4.35 6.18 18.78
C GLY A 48 4.71 5.10 19.80
N GLU A 49 5.05 5.52 21.02
CA GLU A 49 5.35 4.64 22.15
C GLU A 49 4.18 3.74 22.56
N GLU A 50 2.96 4.27 22.60
CA GLU A 50 1.74 3.51 22.90
C GLU A 50 1.42 2.53 21.77
N ILE A 51 1.58 2.95 20.51
CA ILE A 51 1.39 2.07 19.35
C ILE A 51 2.36 0.89 19.37
N VAL A 52 3.65 1.14 19.64
CA VAL A 52 4.66 0.07 19.76
C VAL A 52 4.30 -0.88 20.89
N GLU A 53 3.92 -0.36 22.06
CA GLU A 53 3.51 -1.20 23.20
C GLU A 53 2.28 -2.04 22.88
N MET A 54 1.29 -1.48 22.18
CA MET A 54 0.13 -2.23 21.71
C MET A 54 0.53 -3.35 20.75
N ALA A 55 1.45 -3.08 19.80
CA ALA A 55 1.97 -4.10 18.89
C ALA A 55 2.71 -5.21 19.65
N MET A 56 3.55 -4.85 20.62
CA MET A 56 4.30 -5.78 21.46
C MET A 56 3.41 -6.73 22.28
N ASN A 57 2.20 -6.29 22.59
CA ASN A 57 1.21 -7.09 23.32
C ASN A 57 0.32 -7.96 22.42
N ARG A 58 0.52 -7.95 21.09
CA ARG A 58 -0.27 -8.78 20.17
C ARG A 58 0.24 -10.22 20.12
N PRO A 59 -0.63 -11.22 19.88
CA PRO A 59 -0.23 -12.63 19.80
C PRO A 59 0.82 -12.94 18.72
N TRP A 60 0.88 -12.15 17.65
CA TRP A 60 1.82 -12.32 16.55
C TRP A 60 3.19 -11.68 16.81
N TRP A 61 3.36 -10.93 17.90
CA TRP A 61 4.57 -10.15 18.15
C TRP A 61 5.83 -11.01 18.28
N SER A 62 5.72 -12.20 18.86
CA SER A 62 6.86 -13.13 19.04
C SER A 62 7.52 -13.55 17.72
N ASN A 63 6.84 -13.33 16.59
CA ASN A 63 7.31 -13.68 15.26
C ASN A 63 7.78 -12.46 14.46
N VAL A 64 7.79 -11.26 15.05
CA VAL A 64 8.18 -10.03 14.35
C VAL A 64 9.69 -9.97 14.19
N GLU A 65 10.15 -9.85 12.94
CA GLU A 65 11.59 -9.77 12.61
C GLU A 65 12.03 -8.36 12.16
N GLY A 66 11.08 -7.47 11.89
CA GLY A 66 11.34 -6.14 11.37
C GLY A 66 10.12 -5.58 10.66
N GLY A 67 10.34 -4.64 9.74
CA GLY A 67 9.25 -4.08 8.99
C GLY A 67 9.62 -2.88 8.14
N VAL A 68 8.57 -2.16 7.72
CA VAL A 68 8.66 -1.01 6.82
C VAL A 68 7.84 0.14 7.39
N ILE A 69 8.33 1.36 7.26
CA ILE A 69 7.64 2.57 7.72
C ILE A 69 7.74 3.68 6.68
N ASP A 70 6.73 4.56 6.67
CA ASP A 70 6.74 5.77 5.85
C ASP A 70 8.08 6.55 5.94
N PHE A 71 8.47 7.15 4.81
CA PHE A 71 9.70 7.94 4.71
C PHE A 71 9.70 9.15 5.64
N ALA A 72 8.55 9.78 5.88
CA ALA A 72 8.48 10.87 6.84
C ALA A 72 8.66 10.37 8.29
N GLY A 73 8.49 9.08 8.56
CA GLY A 73 8.77 8.46 9.87
C GLY A 73 10.23 8.58 10.32
N ARG A 74 11.16 8.95 9.42
CA ARG A 74 12.56 9.32 9.71
C ARG A 74 12.71 10.71 10.31
N GLN A 75 11.71 11.58 10.15
CA GLN A 75 11.79 12.95 10.60
C GLN A 75 11.61 13.02 12.12
N HIS A 76 12.40 13.86 12.78
CA HIS A 76 12.25 14.13 14.20
C HIS A 76 11.12 15.14 14.39
N HIS A 77 9.94 14.67 14.80
CA HIS A 77 8.92 15.57 15.32
C HIS A 77 9.26 15.86 16.79
N ALA A 78 9.65 17.10 17.07
CA ALA A 78 10.17 17.60 18.35
C ALA A 78 11.54 17.02 18.79
N ASN A 79 11.74 15.71 18.98
CA ASN A 79 13.03 15.16 19.43
C ASN A 79 13.36 13.74 18.92
N THR A 80 12.39 12.85 18.71
CA THR A 80 12.64 11.44 18.34
C THR A 80 11.85 11.05 17.11
N SER A 81 12.48 10.37 16.16
CA SER A 81 11.81 9.82 14.99
C SER A 81 11.02 8.55 15.33
N GLN A 82 10.04 8.20 14.50
CA GLN A 82 9.25 6.97 14.73
C GLN A 82 10.12 5.72 14.62
N ILE A 83 11.12 5.71 13.73
CA ILE A 83 12.09 4.62 13.61
C ILE A 83 12.87 4.43 14.91
N GLU A 84 13.33 5.52 15.53
CA GLU A 84 14.06 5.45 16.80
C GLU A 84 13.19 4.94 17.94
N ILE A 85 11.89 5.29 17.96
CA ILE A 85 10.94 4.75 18.95
C ILE A 85 10.82 3.23 18.80
N TRP A 86 10.60 2.73 17.58
CA TRP A 86 10.56 1.29 17.30
C TRP A 86 11.87 0.60 17.68
N GLN A 87 13.02 1.18 17.32
CA GLN A 87 14.32 0.61 17.65
C GLN A 87 14.59 0.57 19.16
N ALA A 88 14.24 1.64 19.88
CA ALA A 88 14.51 1.76 21.31
C ALA A 88 13.59 0.89 22.16
N LYS A 89 12.30 0.77 21.79
CA LYS A 89 11.31 0.02 22.57
C LYS A 89 11.16 -1.43 22.16
N ALA A 90 11.11 -1.70 20.86
CA ALA A 90 10.86 -3.03 20.32
C ALA A 90 12.14 -3.74 19.86
N GLY A 91 13.27 -3.03 19.75
CA GLY A 91 14.54 -3.62 19.32
C GLY A 91 14.61 -3.96 17.83
N ILE A 92 13.58 -3.59 17.05
CA ILE A 92 13.50 -3.88 15.61
C ILE A 92 13.83 -2.64 14.77
N TYR A 93 14.41 -2.88 13.60
CA TYR A 93 14.65 -1.84 12.61
C TYR A 93 13.53 -1.82 11.57
N LEU A 94 13.00 -0.63 11.30
CA LEU A 94 12.03 -0.42 10.21
C LEU A 94 12.72 0.22 9.00
N ARG A 95 12.67 -0.48 7.88
CA ARG A 95 13.15 0.00 6.59
C ARG A 95 12.24 1.11 6.08
N SER A 96 12.80 1.98 5.25
CA SER A 96 12.03 3.10 4.71
C SER A 96 12.68 3.65 3.44
N GLN A 97 11.86 4.07 2.49
CA GLN A 97 12.31 4.68 1.24
C GLN A 97 11.25 5.64 0.69
N PRO A 98 11.63 6.65 -0.10
CA PRO A 98 10.66 7.48 -0.80
C PRO A 98 9.86 6.64 -1.81
N VAL A 99 8.54 6.74 -1.75
CA VAL A 99 7.64 6.06 -2.70
C VAL A 99 6.77 7.10 -3.41
N PRO A 100 6.92 7.28 -4.74
CA PRO A 100 6.02 8.11 -5.52
C PRO A 100 4.59 7.57 -5.46
N GLU A 101 3.64 8.45 -5.16
CA GLU A 101 2.24 8.11 -4.86
C GLU A 101 1.56 7.27 -5.96
N GLU A 102 1.77 7.62 -7.23
CA GLU A 102 1.20 6.89 -8.37
C GLU A 102 1.83 5.51 -8.57
N ALA A 103 3.16 5.43 -8.50
CA ALA A 103 3.89 4.17 -8.66
C ALA A 103 3.56 3.18 -7.54
N GLY A 104 3.44 3.68 -6.30
CA GLY A 104 3.00 2.88 -5.16
C GLY A 104 1.58 2.32 -5.31
N ARG A 105 0.63 3.15 -5.78
CA ARG A 105 -0.75 2.69 -6.06
C ARG A 105 -0.79 1.64 -7.15
N GLU A 106 0.00 1.78 -8.21
CA GLU A 106 0.00 0.78 -9.27
C GLU A 106 0.61 -0.54 -8.79
N ARG A 107 1.63 -0.51 -7.93
CA ARG A 107 2.11 -1.70 -7.23
C ARG A 107 1.01 -2.34 -6.40
N LEU A 108 0.28 -1.60 -5.57
CA LEU A 108 -0.86 -2.15 -4.81
C LEU A 108 -1.92 -2.78 -5.74
N ARG A 109 -2.29 -2.11 -6.83
CA ARG A 109 -3.23 -2.66 -7.83
C ARG A 109 -2.74 -3.96 -8.43
N SER A 110 -1.44 -4.10 -8.69
CA SER A 110 -0.86 -5.33 -9.24
C SER A 110 -0.99 -6.54 -8.29
N PHE A 111 -1.15 -6.32 -6.98
CA PHE A 111 -1.38 -7.37 -5.99
C PHE A 111 -2.87 -7.70 -5.82
N LEU A 112 -3.74 -6.70 -6.00
CA LEU A 112 -5.20 -6.85 -5.91
C LEU A 112 -5.82 -7.47 -7.17
N ARG A 113 -5.22 -7.23 -8.35
CA ARG A 113 -5.63 -7.87 -9.60
C ARG A 113 -5.35 -9.37 -9.53
N LYS A 114 -6.19 -10.14 -10.22
CA LYS A 114 -5.94 -11.58 -10.41
C LYS A 114 -4.65 -11.74 -11.20
N ASP A 115 -3.75 -12.54 -10.66
CA ASP A 115 -2.56 -12.98 -11.36
C ASP A 115 -2.98 -13.85 -12.57
N PRO A 116 -2.47 -13.59 -13.78
CA PRO A 116 -2.86 -14.33 -14.98
C PRO A 116 -2.54 -15.82 -14.94
N LEU A 117 -1.53 -16.23 -14.17
CA LEU A 117 -1.12 -17.64 -14.07
C LEU A 117 -1.96 -18.39 -13.04
N THR A 118 -2.22 -17.78 -11.89
CA THR A 118 -2.92 -18.45 -10.78
C THR A 118 -4.43 -18.19 -10.77
N GLY A 119 -4.90 -17.14 -11.44
CA GLY A 119 -6.29 -16.68 -11.40
C GLY A 119 -6.72 -16.05 -10.07
N ALA A 120 -5.79 -15.91 -9.11
CA ALA A 120 -6.03 -15.38 -7.77
C ALA A 120 -5.23 -14.08 -7.54
N PRO A 121 -5.67 -13.19 -6.64
CA PRO A 121 -4.85 -12.06 -6.20
C PRO A 121 -3.63 -12.54 -5.42
N ARG A 122 -2.64 -11.66 -5.24
CA ARG A 122 -1.41 -11.93 -4.48
C ARG A 122 -1.39 -11.29 -3.10
N ILE A 123 -2.47 -10.63 -2.69
CA ILE A 123 -2.64 -10.11 -1.34
C ILE A 123 -3.98 -10.56 -0.77
N PHE A 124 -3.97 -10.97 0.48
CA PHE A 124 -5.15 -11.44 1.20
C PHE A 124 -5.21 -10.78 2.59
N PHE A 125 -6.41 -10.54 3.08
CA PHE A 125 -6.66 -9.83 4.34
C PHE A 125 -7.44 -10.69 5.32
N SER A 126 -7.06 -10.64 6.59
CA SER A 126 -7.87 -11.19 7.67
C SER A 126 -9.17 -10.39 7.81
N PRO A 127 -10.32 -11.04 8.11
CA PRO A 127 -11.55 -10.30 8.43
C PRO A 127 -11.42 -9.41 9.67
N LYS A 128 -10.38 -9.60 10.48
CA LYS A 128 -10.04 -8.73 11.63
C LYS A 128 -9.54 -7.35 11.21
N CYS A 129 -9.05 -7.20 9.97
CA CYS A 129 -8.51 -5.93 9.46
C CYS A 129 -9.64 -4.98 9.01
N THR A 130 -10.55 -4.68 9.94
CA THR A 130 -11.80 -3.97 9.66
C THR A 130 -11.61 -2.53 9.18
N GLU A 131 -10.64 -1.78 9.72
CA GLU A 131 -10.30 -0.43 9.30
C GLU A 131 -9.64 -0.43 7.92
N THR A 132 -8.68 -1.32 7.66
CA THR A 132 -8.10 -1.48 6.32
C THR A 132 -9.18 -1.79 5.28
N ILE A 133 -10.09 -2.71 5.59
CA ILE A 133 -11.22 -3.04 4.70
C ILE A 133 -12.14 -1.84 4.50
N LYS A 134 -12.41 -1.05 5.55
CA LYS A 134 -13.19 0.20 5.45
C LYS A 134 -12.48 1.25 4.59
N GLU A 135 -11.16 1.39 4.70
CA GLU A 135 -10.37 2.30 3.86
C GLU A 135 -10.52 1.91 2.38
N PHE A 136 -10.38 0.63 2.04
CA PHE A 136 -10.62 0.14 0.67
C PHE A 136 -12.05 0.45 0.18
N ALA A 137 -13.06 0.32 1.03
CA ALA A 137 -14.44 0.62 0.67
C ALA A 137 -14.72 2.12 0.45
N LYS A 138 -13.99 2.99 1.16
CA LYS A 138 -14.11 4.46 1.06
C LYS A 138 -13.23 5.06 -0.03
N TYR A 139 -12.31 4.29 -0.61
CA TYR A 139 -11.37 4.75 -1.61
C TYR A 139 -12.08 5.12 -2.92
N GLN A 140 -12.49 6.38 -3.03
CA GLN A 140 -13.22 6.93 -4.18
C GLN A 140 -12.41 8.04 -4.87
N TRP A 141 -12.52 8.08 -6.20
CA TRP A 141 -12.05 9.21 -6.99
C TRP A 141 -12.91 10.44 -6.69
N ARG A 142 -12.29 11.63 -6.66
CA ARG A 142 -13.06 12.87 -6.54
C ARG A 142 -13.96 13.02 -7.76
N HIS A 143 -15.27 12.81 -7.60
CA HIS A 143 -16.24 13.23 -8.59
C HIS A 143 -16.60 14.70 -8.34
N ARG A 144 -16.23 15.58 -9.27
CA ARG A 144 -16.78 16.92 -9.36
C ARG A 144 -18.01 16.85 -10.27
N PRO A 145 -19.22 17.20 -9.81
CA PRO A 145 -20.45 17.08 -10.61
C PRO A 145 -20.41 17.83 -11.95
N GLU A 146 -19.56 18.85 -12.07
CA GLU A 146 -19.42 19.68 -13.28
C GLU A 146 -18.35 19.19 -14.27
N GLU A 147 -17.50 18.23 -13.89
CA GLU A 147 -16.41 17.73 -14.72
C GLU A 147 -16.74 16.31 -15.24
N ARG A 148 -16.78 16.13 -16.56
CA ARG A 148 -17.04 14.83 -17.23
C ARG A 148 -16.00 13.74 -16.94
N VAL A 149 -14.91 14.10 -16.27
CA VAL A 149 -13.77 13.24 -15.94
C VAL A 149 -13.59 13.30 -14.42
N ALA A 150 -13.50 12.14 -13.76
CA ALA A 150 -13.16 12.09 -12.35
C ALA A 150 -11.81 12.80 -12.12
N GLY A 151 -11.71 13.63 -11.09
CA GLY A 151 -10.50 14.41 -10.83
C GLY A 151 -9.25 13.52 -10.73
N GLU A 152 -8.09 14.04 -11.15
CA GLU A 152 -6.84 13.28 -11.33
C GLU A 152 -6.29 12.59 -10.06
N LYS A 153 -6.81 12.92 -8.86
CA LYS A 153 -6.37 12.35 -7.58
C LYS A 153 -7.54 11.88 -6.70
N PRO A 154 -7.41 10.75 -6.00
CA PRO A 154 -8.40 10.25 -5.05
C PRO A 154 -8.57 11.20 -3.86
N ILE A 155 -9.67 11.03 -3.11
CA ILE A 155 -9.85 11.75 -1.84
C ILE A 155 -8.73 11.33 -0.87
N ASN A 156 -7.85 12.28 -0.52
CA ASN A 156 -6.73 12.04 0.38
C ASN A 156 -7.15 12.13 1.86
N ARG A 157 -8.00 11.19 2.30
CA ARG A 157 -8.40 10.97 3.71
C ARG A 157 -8.70 9.48 3.91
N HIS A 158 -8.42 8.94 5.09
CA HIS A 158 -8.63 7.53 5.45
C HIS A 158 -7.89 6.56 4.53
N ASN A 159 -6.57 6.74 4.42
CA ASN A 159 -5.71 5.93 3.56
C ASN A 159 -4.41 5.52 4.27
N ASP A 160 -4.39 5.55 5.60
CA ASP A 160 -3.17 5.37 6.37
C ASP A 160 -2.74 3.88 6.31
N ALA A 161 -3.68 2.94 6.43
CA ALA A 161 -3.40 1.52 6.21
C ALA A 161 -3.08 1.20 4.74
N ILE A 162 -3.77 1.84 3.79
CA ILE A 162 -3.46 1.71 2.36
C ILE A 162 -2.03 2.17 2.04
N LYS A 163 -1.56 3.25 2.66
CA LYS A 163 -0.18 3.72 2.50
C LYS A 163 0.82 2.76 3.13
N ALA A 164 0.56 2.28 4.34
CA ALA A 164 1.38 1.26 4.98
C ALA A 164 1.56 0.02 4.06
N LEU A 165 0.48 -0.46 3.43
CA LEU A 165 0.54 -1.52 2.42
C LEU A 165 1.43 -1.16 1.23
N ILE A 166 1.28 0.05 0.70
CA ILE A 166 2.06 0.51 -0.45
C ILE A 166 3.55 0.49 -0.10
N TYR A 167 3.95 1.01 1.05
CA TYR A 167 5.35 1.06 1.45
C TYR A 167 5.94 -0.35 1.58
N GLY A 168 5.25 -1.26 2.26
CA GLY A 168 5.68 -2.64 2.39
C GLY A 168 5.77 -3.39 1.06
N LEU A 169 4.78 -3.22 0.17
CA LEU A 169 4.80 -3.84 -1.15
C LEU A 169 5.93 -3.32 -2.04
N VAL A 170 6.23 -2.02 -2.00
CA VAL A 170 7.32 -1.45 -2.81
C VAL A 170 8.69 -1.84 -2.24
N ASP A 171 8.84 -1.94 -0.92
CA ASP A 171 10.07 -2.44 -0.28
C ASP A 171 10.37 -3.89 -0.68
N HIS A 172 9.37 -4.78 -0.65
CA HIS A 172 9.56 -6.21 -0.96
C HIS A 172 9.62 -6.54 -2.45
N PHE A 173 8.86 -5.82 -3.28
CA PHE A 173 8.62 -6.21 -4.69
C PHE A 173 9.01 -5.13 -5.70
N GLY A 174 9.56 -3.99 -5.25
CA GLY A 174 9.92 -2.86 -6.12
C GLY A 174 8.70 -2.24 -6.81
N TYR A 175 8.94 -1.44 -7.85
CA TYR A 175 7.90 -0.84 -8.68
C TYR A 175 7.42 -1.80 -9.77
N VAL A 176 6.21 -1.55 -10.30
CA VAL A 176 5.72 -2.31 -11.47
C VAL A 176 6.61 -1.99 -12.66
N GLU A 177 7.30 -3.00 -13.17
CA GLU A 177 8.01 -2.92 -14.44
C GLU A 177 7.01 -3.16 -15.56
N TYR A 178 6.87 -2.20 -16.47
CA TYR A 178 6.25 -2.44 -17.77
C TYR A 178 7.36 -2.80 -18.74
N PRO A 179 7.31 -3.95 -19.43
CA PRO A 179 8.24 -4.18 -20.52
C PRO A 179 8.11 -3.01 -21.51
N GLU A 180 9.25 -2.44 -21.94
CA GLU A 180 9.24 -1.46 -23.02
C GLU A 180 8.58 -2.11 -24.23
N ILE A 181 7.39 -1.64 -24.58
CA ILE A 181 6.78 -2.00 -25.86
C ILE A 181 7.52 -1.15 -26.88
N GLU A 182 8.45 -1.75 -27.62
CA GLU A 182 8.91 -1.17 -28.87
C GLU A 182 7.67 -0.95 -29.75
N VAL A 183 7.21 0.29 -29.83
CA VAL A 183 6.15 0.65 -30.76
C VAL A 183 6.82 0.70 -32.13
N PRO A 184 6.54 -0.25 -33.06
CA PRO A 184 7.10 -0.16 -34.39
C PRO A 184 6.71 1.18 -34.99
N ALA A 185 7.67 1.89 -35.56
CA ALA A 185 7.45 3.19 -36.17
C ALA A 185 6.27 3.09 -37.16
N VAL A 186 5.17 3.74 -36.82
CA VAL A 186 4.02 3.82 -37.73
C VAL A 186 4.44 4.77 -38.84
N GLU A 187 4.72 4.26 -40.03
CA GLU A 187 4.92 5.11 -41.20
C GLU A 187 3.69 6.02 -41.36
N PRO A 188 3.88 7.34 -41.50
CA PRO A 188 2.76 8.26 -41.65
C PRO A 188 2.02 7.92 -42.94
N ARG A 189 0.74 7.53 -42.84
CA ARG A 189 -0.08 7.37 -44.04
C ARG A 189 -0.33 8.74 -44.67
N PRO A 190 -0.10 8.91 -45.98
CA PRO A 190 -0.43 10.15 -46.67
C PRO A 190 -1.94 10.38 -46.64
N TRP A 191 -2.34 11.58 -46.23
CA TRP A 191 -3.72 12.02 -46.22
C TRP A 191 -4.27 12.14 -47.65
N GLY A 192 -5.38 11.47 -47.95
CA GLY A 192 -6.26 11.89 -49.05
C GLY A 192 -6.57 10.87 -50.16
N GLN A 193 -6.93 9.62 -49.85
CA GLN A 193 -7.84 8.80 -50.67
C GLN A 193 -8.54 7.85 -49.67
N ILE A 194 -9.87 7.76 -49.52
CA ILE A 194 -10.84 7.18 -50.44
C ILE A 194 -12.23 7.43 -49.80
N PHE A 195 -13.14 8.15 -50.45
CA PHE A 195 -14.58 7.85 -50.41
C PHE A 195 -15.21 8.30 -51.73
N LYS A 196 -15.33 7.36 -52.68
CA LYS A 196 -16.33 7.46 -53.77
C LYS A 196 -17.63 6.85 -53.25
N VAL A 197 -18.62 7.69 -52.95
CA VAL A 197 -19.98 7.28 -52.64
C VAL A 197 -20.68 6.87 -53.95
N ARG A 198 -21.16 5.63 -54.03
CA ARG A 198 -22.12 5.20 -55.06
C ARG A 198 -23.53 5.46 -54.53
N GLN A 199 -24.26 6.35 -55.20
CA GLN A 199 -25.71 6.46 -55.04
C GLN A 199 -26.42 5.34 -55.82
N ARG A 200 -27.35 4.65 -55.16
CA ARG A 200 -28.62 4.16 -55.74
C ARG A 200 -29.67 4.19 -54.65
#